data_AF-A0A5D2KLN1-F1
#
_entry.id   AF-A0A5D2KLN1-F1
#
_cell.length_a   1.000
_cell.length_b   1.000
_cell.length_c   1.000
_cell.angle_alpha   90.00
_cell.angle_beta   90.00
_cell.angle_gamma   90.00
#
_symmetry.space_group_name_H-M   'P 1'
#
loop_
_entity.id
_entity.type
_entity.pdbx_description
1 polymer ?
#
loop_
_entity_poly.entity_id
_entity_poly.type
_entity_poly.pdbx_seq_one_letter_code
_entity_poly.pdbx_strand_id
1 'polypeptide(L)'
;MHAEAGNGQYEMALGYTACTYAANNLIFMRKVVRAIANKHSLLATFVPKYALDDIGSGSHVHLSLWQNGQNVFQASDASSQHGMSKVGEELMAGVLDHLPSILAFTTPLSNSYDRIQPNTWSGAYQC
;
A
#
# COMPACT_ATOMS: atom_id res chain seq x y z
N MET A 1 -15.20 3.28 -1.96
CA MET A 1 -15.05 1.96 -2.62
C MET A 1 -15.37 2.14 -4.08
N HIS A 2 -14.58 1.56 -4.97
CA HIS A 2 -14.84 1.55 -6.41
C HIS A 2 -14.37 0.23 -7.01
N ALA A 3 -14.85 -0.05 -8.22
CA ALA A 3 -14.31 -1.13 -9.04
C ALA A 3 -12.89 -0.76 -9.51
N GLU A 4 -12.05 -1.76 -9.66
CA GLU A 4 -10.69 -1.64 -10.15
C GLU A 4 -10.54 -2.23 -11.56
N ALA A 5 -9.35 -2.15 -12.13
CA ALA A 5 -9.10 -2.55 -13.51
C ALA A 5 -9.23 -4.07 -13.77
N GLY A 6 -9.03 -4.91 -12.75
CA GLY A 6 -9.15 -6.38 -12.86
C GLY A 6 -10.59 -6.89 -12.75
N ASN A 7 -10.84 -8.10 -13.27
CA ASN A 7 -12.18 -8.69 -13.24
C ASN A 7 -12.61 -9.03 -11.81
N GLY A 8 -13.74 -8.46 -11.38
CA GLY A 8 -14.23 -8.65 -10.00
C GLY A 8 -13.33 -8.03 -8.93
N GLN A 9 -12.42 -7.13 -9.31
CA GLN A 9 -11.52 -6.42 -8.41
C GLN A 9 -12.18 -5.14 -7.88
N TYR A 10 -11.99 -4.87 -6.59
CA TYR A 10 -12.51 -3.67 -5.92
C TYR A 10 -11.48 -3.10 -4.96
N GLU A 11 -11.47 -1.77 -4.84
CA GLU A 11 -10.62 -1.05 -3.89
C GLU A 11 -11.45 -0.42 -2.75
N MET A 12 -10.91 -0.50 -1.54
CA MET A 12 -11.40 0.21 -0.36
C MET A 12 -10.24 0.95 0.31
N ALA A 13 -10.23 2.28 0.18
CA ALA A 13 -9.37 3.15 0.96
C ALA A 13 -9.88 3.26 2.41
N LEU A 14 -8.97 3.08 3.36
CA LEU A 14 -9.24 3.27 4.79
C LEU A 14 -8.80 4.67 5.23
N GLY A 15 -9.50 5.25 6.20
CA GLY A 15 -9.12 6.54 6.78
C GLY A 15 -7.74 6.49 7.44
N TYR A 16 -7.00 7.60 7.37
CA TYR A 16 -5.69 7.72 8.01
C TYR A 16 -5.82 7.76 9.54
N THR A 17 -4.85 7.17 10.23
CA THR A 17 -4.75 7.16 11.68
C THR A 17 -3.33 6.77 12.09
N ALA A 18 -3.03 6.73 13.40
CA ALA A 18 -1.72 6.28 13.87
C ALA A 18 -1.43 4.85 13.39
N CYS A 19 -0.15 4.55 13.16
CA CYS A 19 0.31 3.34 12.48
C CYS A 19 -0.25 2.03 13.07
N THR A 20 -0.32 1.92 14.39
CA THR A 20 -0.88 0.75 15.10
C THR A 20 -2.37 0.56 14.82
N TYR A 21 -3.15 1.64 14.86
CA TYR A 21 -4.58 1.58 14.52
C TYR A 21 -4.80 1.33 13.02
N ALA A 22 -3.95 1.88 12.15
CA ALA A 22 -4.05 1.65 10.71
C ALA A 22 -3.82 0.17 10.37
N ALA A 23 -2.82 -0.47 10.98
CA ALA A 23 -2.58 -1.91 10.84
C ALA A 23 -3.76 -2.75 11.35
N ASN A 24 -4.33 -2.39 12.51
CA ASN A 24 -5.53 -3.06 13.05
C ASN A 24 -6.73 -2.92 12.12
N ASN A 25 -6.97 -1.71 11.59
CA ASN A 25 -8.07 -1.44 10.66
C ASN A 25 -7.92 -2.25 9.37
N LEU A 26 -6.71 -2.40 8.84
CA LEU A 26 -6.44 -3.25 7.66
C LEU A 26 -6.80 -4.71 7.92
N ILE A 27 -6.37 -5.27 9.05
CA ILE A 27 -6.67 -6.67 9.43
C ILE A 27 -8.18 -6.84 9.63
N PHE A 28 -8.81 -5.90 10.33
CA PHE A 28 -10.26 -5.92 10.58
C PHE A 28 -11.05 -5.86 9.27
N MET A 29 -10.71 -4.93 8.37
CA MET A 29 -11.33 -4.80 7.06
C MET A 29 -11.25 -6.11 6.28
N ARG A 30 -10.07 -6.74 6.19
CA ARG A 30 -9.90 -8.02 5.48
C ARG A 30 -10.78 -9.13 6.04
N LYS A 31 -10.95 -9.18 7.37
CA LYS A 31 -11.83 -10.14 8.04
C LYS A 31 -13.30 -9.87 7.74
N VAL A 32 -13.74 -8.61 7.82
CA VAL A 32 -15.13 -8.21 7.52
C VAL A 32 -15.47 -8.51 6.07
N VAL A 33 -14.60 -8.13 5.12
CA VAL A 33 -14.81 -8.40 3.69
C VAL A 33 -14.98 -9.91 3.42
N ARG A 34 -14.11 -10.75 3.99
CA ARG A 34 -14.24 -12.22 3.88
C ARG A 34 -15.54 -12.74 4.48
N ALA A 35 -15.93 -12.25 5.66
CA ALA A 35 -17.15 -12.69 6.33
C ALA A 35 -18.41 -12.32 5.53
N ILE A 36 -18.46 -11.09 4.99
CA ILE A 36 -19.58 -10.64 4.16
C ILE A 36 -19.60 -11.40 2.84
N ALA A 37 -18.47 -11.54 2.13
CA ALA A 37 -18.40 -12.32 0.90
C ALA A 37 -18.92 -13.75 1.09
N ASN A 38 -18.47 -14.44 2.15
CA ASN A 38 -18.94 -15.78 2.48
C ASN A 38 -20.45 -15.84 2.75
N LYS A 39 -21.03 -14.83 3.42
CA LYS A 39 -22.49 -14.73 3.63
C LYS A 39 -23.26 -14.65 2.31
N HIS A 40 -22.64 -14.11 1.27
CA HIS A 40 -23.19 -14.02 -0.08
C HIS A 40 -22.74 -15.17 -0.99
N SER A 41 -22.16 -16.25 -0.45
CA SER A 41 -21.62 -17.38 -1.22
C SER A 41 -20.53 -16.99 -2.23
N LEU A 42 -19.78 -15.91 -1.92
CA LEU A 42 -18.63 -15.43 -2.70
C LEU A 42 -17.33 -15.68 -1.93
N LEU A 43 -16.22 -15.80 -2.67
CA LEU A 43 -14.88 -15.91 -2.09
C LEU A 43 -14.11 -14.60 -2.29
N ALA A 44 -13.87 -13.86 -1.20
CA ALA A 44 -12.96 -12.72 -1.23
C ALA A 44 -11.51 -13.15 -0.99
N THR A 45 -10.61 -12.75 -1.89
CA THR A 45 -9.18 -13.02 -1.79
C THR A 45 -8.36 -11.74 -1.74
N PHE A 46 -7.21 -11.81 -1.07
CA PHE A 46 -6.22 -10.73 -0.99
C PHE A 46 -4.85 -11.22 -1.46
N VAL A 47 -4.81 -12.29 -2.25
CA VAL A 47 -3.57 -12.78 -2.86
C VAL A 47 -3.05 -11.73 -3.85
N PRO A 48 -1.73 -11.49 -3.91
CA PRO A 48 -1.14 -10.48 -4.79
C PRO A 48 -1.49 -10.66 -6.27
N LYS A 49 -1.48 -11.90 -6.78
CA LYS A 49 -1.73 -12.21 -8.19
C LYS A 49 -2.62 -13.45 -8.27
N TYR A 50 -3.91 -13.24 -8.47
CA TYR A 50 -4.90 -14.33 -8.50
C TYR A 50 -4.82 -15.17 -9.78
N ALA A 51 -4.71 -14.51 -10.93
CA ALA A 51 -4.49 -15.13 -12.24
C ALA A 51 -3.25 -14.49 -12.88
N LEU A 52 -2.43 -15.29 -13.57
CA LEU A 52 -1.16 -14.80 -14.14
C LEU A 52 -1.40 -13.81 -15.29
N ASP A 53 -2.49 -13.98 -16.01
CA ASP A 53 -2.93 -13.21 -17.17
C ASP A 53 -3.85 -12.01 -16.83
N ASP A 54 -4.19 -11.80 -15.55
CA ASP A 54 -5.01 -10.67 -15.10
C ASP A 54 -4.23 -9.71 -14.18
N ILE A 55 -4.79 -8.54 -13.87
CA ILE A 55 -4.18 -7.52 -13.00
C ILE A 55 -4.11 -8.04 -11.55
N GLY A 56 -3.02 -7.70 -10.85
CA GLY A 56 -2.82 -8.09 -9.45
C GLY A 56 -3.41 -7.10 -8.45
N SER A 57 -3.50 -7.51 -7.18
CA SER A 57 -4.00 -6.69 -6.08
C SER A 57 -2.86 -6.12 -5.23
N GLY A 58 -2.93 -4.82 -4.96
CA GLY A 58 -1.97 -4.09 -4.13
C GLY A 58 -2.51 -3.77 -2.75
N SER A 59 -1.60 -3.35 -1.88
CA SER A 59 -1.93 -2.79 -0.58
C SER A 59 -1.05 -1.57 -0.36
N HIS A 60 -1.32 -0.50 -1.10
CA HIS A 60 -0.57 0.75 -0.99
C HIS A 60 -0.64 1.31 0.43
N VAL A 61 0.48 1.86 0.89
CA VAL A 61 0.60 2.46 2.23
C VAL A 61 0.95 3.92 2.03
N HIS A 62 0.08 4.80 2.52
CA HIS A 62 0.32 6.24 2.54
C HIS A 62 0.87 6.60 3.92
N LEU A 63 2.05 7.22 3.96
CA LEU A 63 2.75 7.56 5.19
C LEU A 63 2.84 9.07 5.36
N SER A 64 2.79 9.52 6.60
CA SER A 64 3.08 10.91 6.99
C SER A 64 3.80 10.91 8.33
N LEU A 65 4.63 11.93 8.56
CA LEU A 65 5.36 12.12 9.81
C LEU A 65 4.77 13.30 10.57
N TRP A 66 4.57 13.11 11.87
CA TRP A 66 3.99 14.12 12.75
C TRP A 66 4.87 14.32 13.96
N GLN A 67 5.11 15.57 14.32
CA GLN A 67 5.83 15.97 15.52
C GLN A 67 5.03 17.08 16.21
N ASN A 68 4.73 16.90 17.51
CA ASN A 68 3.99 17.89 18.30
C ASN A 68 2.67 18.36 17.65
N GLY A 69 1.95 17.44 17.01
CA GLY A 69 0.67 17.75 16.35
C GLY A 69 0.78 18.43 15.00
N GLN A 70 1.99 18.62 14.46
CA GLN A 70 2.23 19.19 13.13
C GLN A 70 2.79 18.14 12.18
N ASN A 71 2.34 18.17 10.92
CA ASN A 71 2.91 17.34 9.87
C ASN A 71 4.28 17.90 9.49
N VAL A 72 5.33 17.10 9.70
CA VAL A 72 6.73 17.46 9.40
C VAL A 72 7.24 16.85 8.09
N PHE A 73 6.42 16.08 7.39
CA PHE A 73 6.77 15.51 6.08
C PHE A 73 6.65 16.56 4.96
N GLN A 74 5.59 17.38 5.03
CA GLN A 74 5.34 18.42 4.04
C GLN A 74 6.28 19.61 4.23
N ALA A 75 6.79 20.18 3.13
CA ALA A 75 7.55 21.42 3.19
C ALA A 75 6.67 22.56 3.72
N SER A 76 7.22 23.38 4.62
CA SER A 76 6.55 24.58 5.13
C SER A 76 6.66 25.77 4.17
N ASP A 77 7.59 25.71 3.20
CA ASP A 77 7.87 26.77 2.26
C ASP A 77 7.75 26.31 0.81
N ALA A 78 7.45 27.26 -0.09
CA ALA A 78 7.26 26.99 -1.51
C ALA A 78 8.57 26.75 -2.27
N SER A 79 9.72 26.74 -1.59
CA SER A 79 11.04 26.54 -2.19
C SER A 79 11.35 25.07 -2.47
N SER A 80 10.66 24.15 -1.80
CA SER A 80 10.80 22.71 -2.05
C SER A 80 10.25 22.35 -3.42
N GLN A 81 11.13 21.90 -4.31
CA GLN A 81 10.79 21.48 -5.68
C GLN A 81 9.71 20.39 -5.71
N HIS A 82 9.67 19.53 -4.69
CA HIS A 82 8.76 18.37 -4.62
C HIS A 82 7.75 18.47 -3.47
N GLY A 83 7.66 19.61 -2.77
CA GLY A 83 6.77 19.82 -1.64
C GLY A 83 7.10 18.97 -0.40
N MET A 84 8.29 18.36 -0.34
CA MET A 84 8.78 17.59 0.80
C MET A 84 9.71 18.45 1.66
N SER A 85 9.58 18.31 2.98
CA SER A 85 10.53 18.90 3.91
C SER A 85 11.86 18.14 3.87
N LYS A 86 12.92 18.72 4.45
CA LYS A 86 14.20 18.03 4.59
C LYS A 86 14.08 16.68 5.32
N VAL A 87 13.24 16.64 6.37
CA VAL A 87 12.96 15.40 7.13
C VAL A 87 12.21 14.38 6.28
N GLY A 88 11.26 14.83 5.45
CA GLY A 88 10.55 13.98 4.50
C GLY A 88 11.48 13.37 3.44
N GLU A 89 12.38 14.18 2.89
CA GLU A 89 13.42 13.71 1.96
C GLU A 89 14.34 12.67 2.59
N GLU A 90 14.84 12.92 3.80
CA GLU A 90 15.72 11.99 4.52
C GLU A 90 15.01 10.66 4.85
N LEU A 91 13.73 10.71 5.25
CA LEU A 91 12.94 9.50 5.44
C LEU A 91 12.82 8.69 4.14
N MET A 92 12.43 9.35 3.05
CA MET A 92 12.23 8.68 1.76
C MET A 92 13.54 8.14 1.18
N ALA A 93 14.66 8.85 1.40
CA ALA A 93 15.99 8.35 1.04
C ALA A 93 16.32 7.05 1.78
N GLY A 94 16.04 6.95 3.09
CA GLY A 94 16.24 5.73 3.87
C GLY A 94 15.31 4.59 3.43
N VAL A 95 14.05 4.89 3.11
CA VAL A 95 13.11 3.89 2.56
C VAL A 95 13.61 3.37 1.21
N LEU A 96 14.11 4.25 0.35
CA LEU A 96 14.63 3.88 -0.97
C LEU A 96 15.89 3.03 -0.84
N ASP A 97 16.84 3.41 0.01
CA ASP A 97 18.09 2.66 0.25
C ASP A 97 17.82 1.24 0.78
N HIS A 98 16.84 1.10 1.67
CA HIS A 98 16.49 -0.18 2.29
C HIS A 98 15.35 -0.94 1.59
N LEU A 99 14.86 -0.46 0.44
CA LEU A 99 13.72 -1.05 -0.25
C LEU A 99 13.88 -2.57 -0.49
N PRO A 100 15.05 -3.08 -0.96
CA PRO A 100 15.24 -4.51 -1.13
C PRO A 100 15.04 -5.33 0.15
N SER A 101 15.47 -4.81 1.31
CA SER A 101 15.27 -5.47 2.60
C SER A 101 13.82 -5.36 3.10
N ILE A 102 13.15 -4.24 2.83
CA ILE A 102 11.73 -4.02 3.18
C ILE A 102 10.83 -5.04 2.46
N LEU A 103 11.14 -5.40 1.21
CA LEU A 103 10.38 -6.39 0.43
C LEU A 103 10.26 -7.76 1.12
N ALA A 104 11.25 -8.16 1.94
CA ALA A 104 11.16 -9.40 2.70
C ALA A 104 9.94 -9.43 3.65
N PHE A 105 9.48 -8.26 4.11
CA PHE A 105 8.35 -8.11 5.02
C PHE A 105 7.06 -7.69 4.31
N THR A 106 7.16 -6.84 3.29
CA THR A 106 5.98 -6.29 2.58
C THR A 106 5.51 -7.19 1.46
N THR A 107 6.38 -8.03 0.90
CA THR A 107 6.09 -8.95 -0.21
C THR A 107 6.59 -10.37 0.10
N PRO A 108 6.11 -11.01 1.19
CA PRO A 108 6.74 -12.22 1.74
C PRO A 108 6.39 -13.53 1.02
N LEU A 109 5.55 -13.49 -0.03
CA LEU A 109 5.08 -14.67 -0.75
C LEU A 109 5.73 -14.72 -2.13
N SER A 110 6.03 -15.92 -2.64
CA SER A 110 6.48 -16.08 -4.03
C SER A 110 5.51 -15.45 -5.03
N ASN A 111 4.19 -15.60 -4.78
CA ASN A 111 3.13 -14.98 -5.58
C ASN A 111 3.16 -13.43 -5.60
N SER A 112 3.79 -12.80 -4.60
CA SER A 112 4.00 -11.35 -4.63
C SER A 112 4.94 -10.94 -5.77
N TYR A 113 5.90 -11.79 -6.13
CA TYR A 113 6.85 -11.52 -7.21
C TYR A 113 6.26 -11.80 -8.60
N ASP A 114 5.22 -12.65 -8.70
CA ASP A 114 4.39 -12.75 -9.92
C ASP A 114 3.60 -11.45 -10.17
N ARG A 115 3.31 -10.67 -9.11
CA ARG A 115 2.69 -9.35 -9.22
C ARG A 115 3.71 -8.27 -9.57
N ILE A 116 4.87 -8.28 -8.92
CA ILE A 116 5.91 -7.23 -9.03
C ILE A 116 6.76 -7.51 -10.25
N GLN A 117 6.24 -7.10 -11.40
CA GLN A 117 6.87 -7.25 -12.70
C GLN A 117 6.71 -5.95 -13.49
N PRO A 118 7.61 -5.64 -14.42
CA PRO A 118 7.41 -4.55 -15.36
C PRO A 118 6.08 -4.69 -16.10
N ASN A 119 5.42 -3.55 -16.37
CA ASN A 119 4.17 -3.47 -17.13
C ASN A 119 2.93 -4.12 -16.47
N THR A 120 2.92 -4.31 -15.15
CA THR A 120 1.75 -4.86 -14.41
C THR A 120 1.07 -3.84 -13.49
N TRP A 121 1.29 -2.54 -13.71
CA TRP A 121 0.88 -1.46 -12.79
C TRP A 121 1.34 -1.71 -11.35
N SER A 122 2.59 -2.16 -11.21
CA SER A 122 3.24 -2.44 -9.93
C SER A 122 4.57 -1.67 -9.81
N GLY A 123 5.01 -1.42 -8.58
CA GLY A 123 6.33 -0.84 -8.29
C GLY A 123 7.45 -1.85 -8.50
N ALA A 124 7.80 -2.11 -9.76
CA ALA A 124 8.78 -3.13 -10.14
C ALA A 124 10.24 -2.66 -10.07
N TYR A 125 10.47 -1.36 -9.84
CA TYR A 125 11.79 -0.75 -9.82
C TYR A 125 11.99 0.05 -8.53
N GLN A 126 13.26 0.17 -8.13
CA GLN A 126 13.69 1.06 -7.06
C GLN A 126 13.99 2.42 -7.69
N CYS A 127 13.14 3.42 -7.43
CA CYS A 127 13.23 4.77 -7.98
C CYS A 127 12.64 5.81 -7.03
#